data_AF-A0A8J5FAA5-F1
#
_entry.id   AF-A0A8J5FAA5-F1
#
_cell.length_a   1.000
_cell.length_b   1.000
_cell.length_c   1.000
_cell.angle_alpha   90.00
_cell.angle_beta   90.00
_cell.angle_gamma   90.00
#
_symmetry.space_group_name_H-M   'P 1'
#
loop_
_entity.id
_entity.type
_entity.pdbx_description
1 polymer ?
#
loop_
_entity_poly.entity_id
_entity_poly.type
_entity_poly.pdbx_seq_one_letter_code
_entity_poly.pdbx_strand_id
1 'polypeptide(L)'
;MGVEELGDEEVMTIVEVVLDSFPFSVNFAMDEDPITTVSSNAVLRKGQLIPSVKVLSFYRTSSFKMEAFYANQSELPPGTSVKISCYQVGPFPINEGKRQKIKVKVRLNLHGIVYLESVSLIEDENSNPVSRDARQMDKMEIESAFNGKSYMHNNGIAENNQYGSVSSVDKSKTDIHPRRHALLITETVYNGTTKKWLLEAQEQEKWLAYQDKQMENTKDKKNALEAYVYEVRNKLFGGYGSFASDSERKEISSSLQQTADWLYEDGDDETEKVYTSKLEELKKLVDPIENRFKDDEARAQATTELLKSIVDYRMAVSSFSTTERDAVINECNKAEQWVREMSQQQDSLPKNADPILWSHEIMQRREALDMLCKNVLRHKGSQSRIDDSRGSDYSNSSHSDNSMVD
;
A
#
# COMPACT_ATOMS: atom_id res chain seq x y z
N MET A 1 -47.19 -26.49 -5.51
CA MET A 1 -46.80 -27.09 -4.23
C MET A 1 -45.56 -27.91 -4.50
N GLY A 2 -44.46 -27.63 -3.80
CA GLY A 2 -43.23 -28.42 -3.85
C GLY A 2 -42.15 -27.86 -4.79
N VAL A 3 -41.55 -26.72 -4.44
CA VAL A 3 -40.16 -26.44 -4.83
C VAL A 3 -39.35 -26.99 -3.66
N GLU A 4 -38.67 -28.12 -3.84
CA GLU A 4 -37.76 -28.66 -2.84
C GLU A 4 -36.49 -27.79 -2.86
N GLU A 5 -36.31 -27.01 -1.80
CA GLU A 5 -35.02 -26.40 -1.46
C GLU A 5 -34.03 -27.53 -1.15
N LEU A 6 -33.09 -27.73 -2.07
CA LEU A 6 -31.88 -28.50 -1.80
C LEU A 6 -31.09 -27.72 -0.74
N GLY A 7 -31.06 -28.27 0.47
CA GLY A 7 -30.32 -27.71 1.60
C GLY A 7 -28.84 -27.55 1.26
N ASP A 8 -28.30 -26.39 1.62
CA ASP A 8 -26.87 -26.11 1.59
C ASP A 8 -26.12 -27.15 2.43
N GLU A 9 -25.44 -28.09 1.77
CA GLU A 9 -24.42 -28.90 2.41
C GLU A 9 -23.28 -27.97 2.80
N GLU A 10 -23.23 -27.64 4.10
CA GLU A 10 -22.12 -26.95 4.74
C GLU A 10 -20.86 -27.80 4.53
N VAL A 11 -20.07 -27.47 3.51
CA VAL A 11 -18.79 -28.14 3.22
C VAL A 11 -17.86 -27.86 4.39
N MET A 12 -17.85 -28.81 5.34
CA MET A 12 -16.95 -28.81 6.48
C MET A 12 -15.53 -28.99 5.95
N THR A 13 -14.86 -27.87 5.68
CA THR A 13 -13.44 -27.87 5.32
C THR A 13 -12.65 -28.46 6.49
N ILE A 14 -12.26 -29.73 6.39
CA ILE A 14 -11.34 -30.35 7.34
C ILE A 14 -9.98 -29.70 7.11
N VAL A 15 -9.67 -28.68 7.91
CA VAL A 15 -8.33 -28.14 7.98
C VAL A 15 -7.49 -29.15 8.77
N GLU A 16 -6.75 -30.00 8.07
CA GLU A 16 -5.72 -30.83 8.68
C GLU A 16 -4.63 -29.92 9.25
N VAL A 17 -4.62 -29.75 10.57
CA VAL A 17 -3.54 -29.04 11.26
C VAL A 17 -2.36 -29.99 11.40
N VAL A 18 -1.29 -29.74 10.64
CA VAL A 18 -0.02 -30.46 10.82
C VAL A 18 0.59 -30.02 12.15
N LEU A 19 0.74 -30.97 13.07
CA LEU A 19 1.41 -30.77 14.36
C LEU A 19 2.80 -31.39 14.29
N ASP A 20 3.82 -30.57 14.49
CA ASP A 20 5.21 -31.03 14.58
C ASP A 20 5.56 -31.37 16.05
N SER A 21 6.64 -32.12 16.25
CA SER A 21 7.10 -32.58 17.57
C SER A 21 8.47 -32.01 17.91
N PHE A 22 8.64 -31.55 19.15
CA PHE A 22 9.89 -30.96 19.61
C PHE A 22 10.89 -32.06 20.02
N PRO A 23 12.09 -32.11 19.43
CA PRO A 23 12.97 -33.28 19.52
C PRO A 23 13.80 -33.39 20.81
N PHE A 24 13.78 -32.36 21.68
CA PHE A 24 14.61 -32.30 22.88
C PHE A 24 13.78 -32.07 24.14
N SER A 25 14.32 -32.47 25.29
CA SER A 25 13.74 -32.11 26.58
C SER A 25 14.36 -30.80 27.09
N VAL A 26 13.54 -29.86 27.55
CA VAL A 26 13.99 -28.55 28.06
C VAL A 26 13.54 -28.39 29.50
N ASN A 27 14.48 -27.91 30.31
CA ASN A 27 14.31 -27.56 31.71
C ASN A 27 14.64 -26.11 31.98
N PHE A 28 14.27 -25.69 33.19
CA PHE A 28 14.60 -24.38 33.71
C PHE A 28 15.31 -24.54 35.04
N ALA A 29 16.33 -23.73 35.28
CA ALA A 29 16.96 -23.55 36.58
C ALA A 29 16.58 -22.17 37.11
N MET A 30 16.48 -22.04 38.43
CA MET A 30 16.15 -20.79 39.10
C MET A 30 17.23 -20.48 40.13
N ASP A 31 17.93 -19.36 39.99
CA ASP A 31 19.11 -19.02 40.79
C ASP A 31 20.10 -20.21 40.92
N GLU A 32 20.40 -20.85 39.78
CA GLU A 32 21.31 -22.01 39.65
C GLU A 32 20.77 -23.36 40.15
N ASP A 33 19.62 -23.38 40.84
CA ASP A 33 18.97 -24.63 41.24
C ASP A 33 18.03 -25.14 40.13
N PRO A 34 18.25 -26.36 39.58
CA PRO A 34 17.37 -26.95 38.59
C PRO A 34 15.96 -27.15 39.13
N ILE A 35 14.96 -26.72 38.37
CA ILE A 35 13.56 -26.96 38.71
C ILE A 35 13.24 -28.44 38.43
N THR A 36 13.16 -29.24 39.48
CA THR A 36 12.72 -30.64 39.42
C THR A 36 11.21 -30.71 39.65
N THR A 37 10.48 -31.39 38.77
CA THR A 37 9.02 -31.51 38.88
C THR A 37 8.65 -32.85 39.52
N VAL A 38 7.59 -32.88 40.33
CA VAL A 38 7.16 -34.07 41.09
C VAL A 38 6.72 -35.24 40.17
N SER A 39 6.45 -34.97 38.88
CA SER A 39 5.94 -35.96 37.91
C SER A 39 6.78 -36.12 36.63
N SER A 40 7.84 -35.32 36.46
CA SER A 40 8.77 -35.45 35.32
C SER A 40 10.10 -34.75 35.53
N ASN A 41 11.15 -35.32 34.97
CA ASN A 41 12.48 -34.72 34.99
C ASN A 41 12.63 -33.53 34.01
N ALA A 42 11.58 -33.12 33.28
CA ALA A 42 11.61 -32.05 32.27
C ALA A 42 10.34 -31.17 32.27
N VAL A 43 10.47 -29.85 32.08
CA VAL A 43 9.33 -28.91 31.92
C VAL A 43 8.66 -29.06 30.54
N LEU A 44 9.48 -29.14 29.48
CA LEU A 44 9.07 -29.52 28.13
C LEU A 44 9.73 -30.85 27.80
N ARG A 45 8.95 -31.83 27.35
CA ARG A 45 9.45 -33.20 27.10
C ARG A 45 9.81 -33.37 25.63
N LYS A 46 10.82 -34.21 25.37
CA LYS A 46 11.07 -34.73 24.03
C LYS A 46 9.82 -35.37 23.44
N GLY A 47 9.56 -35.08 22.17
CA GLY A 47 8.37 -35.50 21.42
C GLY A 47 7.12 -34.68 21.71
N GLN A 48 7.21 -33.63 22.53
CA GLN A 48 6.06 -32.77 22.82
C GLN A 48 5.64 -31.98 21.58
N LEU A 49 4.34 -31.96 21.28
CA LEU A 49 3.81 -31.25 20.13
C LEU A 49 4.05 -29.74 20.23
N ILE A 50 4.37 -29.10 19.10
CA ILE A 50 4.47 -27.65 18.98
C ILE A 50 3.23 -27.08 18.29
N PRO A 51 2.71 -25.92 18.72
CA PRO A 51 3.18 -25.11 19.84
C PRO A 51 2.68 -25.68 21.18
N SER A 52 3.37 -25.35 22.27
CA SER A 52 2.94 -25.77 23.62
C SER A 52 3.17 -24.69 24.67
N VAL A 53 2.33 -24.69 25.69
CA VAL A 53 2.43 -23.81 26.86
C VAL A 53 2.50 -24.63 28.15
N LYS A 54 3.37 -24.23 29.07
CA LYS A 54 3.43 -24.76 30.44
C LYS A 54 3.39 -23.61 31.42
N VAL A 55 2.57 -23.73 32.46
CA VAL A 55 2.50 -22.73 33.53
C VAL A 55 3.13 -23.33 34.78
N LEU A 56 4.14 -22.64 35.31
CA LEU A 56 4.88 -23.00 36.52
C LEU A 56 4.45 -22.07 37.66
N SER A 57 4.15 -22.61 38.84
CA SER A 57 3.81 -21.82 40.03
C SER A 57 4.77 -22.08 41.18
N PHE A 58 5.33 -21.03 41.78
CA PHE A 58 6.25 -21.11 42.93
C PHE A 58 6.23 -19.82 43.75
N TYR A 59 6.88 -19.78 44.91
CA TYR A 59 6.88 -18.62 45.81
C TYR A 59 8.24 -17.91 45.82
N ARG A 60 8.26 -16.57 45.73
CA ARG A 60 9.48 -15.74 45.79
C ARG A 60 9.31 -14.49 46.63
N THR A 61 10.44 -13.97 47.13
CA THR A 61 10.54 -12.76 47.95
C THR A 61 11.26 -11.61 47.23
N SER A 62 11.97 -11.89 46.13
CA SER A 62 12.78 -10.91 45.40
C SER A 62 12.94 -11.32 43.94
N SER A 63 13.51 -10.38 43.15
CA SER A 63 13.99 -10.65 41.79
C SER A 63 14.86 -11.91 41.74
N PHE A 64 14.77 -12.65 40.65
CA PHE A 64 15.46 -13.92 40.46
C PHE A 64 15.91 -14.10 39.02
N LYS A 65 16.89 -14.98 38.83
CA LYS A 65 17.36 -15.43 37.52
C LYS A 65 16.70 -16.76 37.19
N MET A 66 16.23 -16.90 35.95
CA MET A 66 15.72 -18.17 35.42
C MET A 66 16.46 -18.51 34.13
N GLU A 67 16.99 -19.72 34.01
CA GLU A 67 17.83 -20.15 32.88
C GLU A 67 17.19 -21.37 32.21
N ALA A 68 16.90 -21.29 30.92
CA ALA A 68 16.43 -22.41 30.11
C ALA A 68 17.61 -23.22 29.59
N PHE A 69 17.53 -24.55 29.68
CA PHE A 69 18.60 -25.43 29.24
C PHE A 69 18.07 -26.80 28.79
N TYR A 70 18.81 -27.48 27.91
CA TYR A 70 18.49 -28.84 27.49
C TYR A 70 18.76 -29.83 28.62
N ALA A 71 17.80 -30.70 28.91
CA ALA A 71 17.90 -31.62 30.05
C ALA A 71 18.98 -32.70 29.88
N ASN A 72 19.33 -33.07 28.63
CA ASN A 72 20.29 -34.12 28.35
C ASN A 72 21.30 -33.68 27.27
N GLN A 73 22.55 -33.44 27.67
CA GLN A 73 23.62 -33.04 26.75
C GLN A 73 23.98 -34.14 25.75
N SER A 74 23.85 -35.42 26.10
CA SER A 74 24.20 -36.54 25.22
C SER A 74 23.26 -36.69 24.01
N GLU A 75 22.08 -36.07 24.07
CA GLU A 75 21.12 -36.04 22.95
C GLU A 75 21.36 -34.87 22.00
N LEU A 76 22.25 -33.94 22.34
CA LEU A 76 22.55 -32.79 21.50
C LEU A 76 23.66 -33.11 20.49
N PRO A 77 23.62 -32.52 19.29
CA PRO A 77 24.74 -32.60 18.35
C PRO A 77 26.05 -32.13 18.99
N PRO A 78 27.21 -32.71 18.62
CA PRO A 78 28.52 -32.29 19.13
C PRO A 78 28.76 -30.79 18.97
N GLY A 79 29.27 -30.14 20.01
CA GLY A 79 29.53 -28.69 20.02
C GLY A 79 28.32 -27.82 20.41
N THR A 80 27.14 -28.40 20.61
CA THR A 80 25.95 -27.66 21.03
C THR A 80 26.00 -27.27 22.51
N SER A 81 25.75 -26.00 22.81
CA SER A 81 25.59 -25.52 24.19
C SER A 81 24.33 -26.11 24.83
N VAL A 82 24.43 -26.50 26.10
CA VAL A 82 23.29 -26.96 26.90
C VAL A 82 22.36 -25.79 27.27
N LYS A 83 22.91 -24.57 27.40
CA LYS A 83 22.14 -23.38 27.78
C LYS A 83 21.45 -22.76 26.57
N ILE A 84 20.16 -22.42 26.72
CA ILE A 84 19.30 -21.89 25.65
C ILE A 84 19.09 -20.38 25.84
N SER A 85 18.60 -19.97 27.01
CA SER A 85 18.35 -18.57 27.32
C SER A 85 18.37 -18.31 28.83
N CYS A 86 18.55 -17.05 29.20
CA CYS A 86 18.55 -16.56 30.57
C CYS A 86 17.58 -15.39 30.69
N TYR A 87 16.83 -15.37 31.79
CA TYR A 87 15.80 -14.38 32.09
C TYR A 87 16.08 -13.78 33.45
N GLN A 88 16.19 -12.45 33.51
CA GLN A 88 16.15 -11.71 34.76
C GLN A 88 14.70 -11.26 35.00
N VAL A 89 14.10 -11.72 36.08
CA VAL A 89 12.70 -11.42 36.42
C VAL A 89 12.64 -10.46 37.59
N GLY A 90 11.96 -9.34 37.40
CA GLY A 90 11.82 -8.26 38.38
C GLY A 90 11.97 -6.88 37.74
N PRO A 91 11.86 -5.79 38.51
CA PRO A 91 11.81 -5.74 39.97
C PRO A 91 10.48 -6.22 40.56
N PHE A 92 10.50 -6.60 41.84
CA PHE A 92 9.31 -6.94 42.62
C PHE A 92 8.75 -5.67 43.29
N PRO A 93 7.42 -5.54 43.41
CA PRO A 93 6.85 -4.49 44.26
C PRO A 93 7.29 -4.72 45.71
N ILE A 94 7.71 -3.63 46.39
CA ILE A 94 8.21 -3.67 47.78
C ILE A 94 7.14 -4.28 48.68
N ASN A 95 7.40 -5.48 49.20
CA ASN A 95 6.55 -6.16 50.16
C ASN A 95 7.43 -6.75 51.26
N GLU A 96 7.02 -6.55 52.52
CA GLU A 96 7.76 -6.81 53.77
C GLU A 96 8.16 -8.29 53.98
N GLY A 97 9.09 -8.81 53.18
CA GLY A 97 9.65 -10.17 53.34
C GLY A 97 8.65 -11.32 53.14
N LYS A 98 7.41 -11.05 52.72
CA LYS A 98 6.40 -12.08 52.45
C LYS A 98 6.73 -12.83 51.16
N ARG A 99 6.67 -14.16 51.20
CA ARG A 99 6.72 -15.03 50.02
C ARG A 99 5.46 -14.82 49.17
N GLN A 100 5.61 -14.38 47.94
CA GLN A 100 4.51 -14.13 47.00
C GLN A 100 4.45 -15.23 45.95
N LYS A 101 3.24 -15.66 45.58
CA LYS A 101 3.03 -16.68 44.55
C LYS A 101 3.29 -16.08 43.17
N ILE A 102 4.18 -16.67 42.42
CA ILE A 102 4.54 -16.30 41.04
C ILE A 102 4.02 -17.39 40.10
N LYS A 103 3.34 -16.98 39.03
CA LYS A 103 3.02 -17.80 37.86
C LYS A 103 3.91 -17.40 36.69
N VAL A 104 4.68 -18.35 36.18
CA VAL A 104 5.53 -18.22 34.98
C VAL A 104 4.90 -19.02 33.85
N LYS A 105 4.59 -18.36 32.74
CA LYS A 105 4.09 -18.99 31.52
C LYS A 105 5.25 -19.19 30.55
N VAL A 106 5.62 -20.45 30.35
CA VAL A 106 6.63 -20.88 29.37
C VAL A 106 5.92 -21.25 28.07
N ARG A 107 6.46 -20.79 26.94
CA ARG A 107 5.92 -21.09 25.62
C ARG A 107 6.99 -21.70 24.72
N LEU A 108 6.59 -22.73 24.00
CA LEU A 108 7.26 -23.30 22.84
C LEU A 108 6.43 -22.90 21.62
N ASN A 109 6.94 -22.02 20.77
CA ASN A 109 6.17 -21.52 19.62
C ASN A 109 6.22 -22.47 18.41
N LEU A 110 5.55 -22.06 17.34
CA LEU A 110 5.48 -22.79 16.06
C LEU A 110 6.84 -22.94 15.37
N HIS A 111 7.84 -22.13 15.73
CA HIS A 111 9.20 -22.20 15.19
C HIS A 111 10.13 -23.07 16.04
N GLY A 112 9.60 -23.75 17.07
CA GLY A 112 10.41 -24.55 17.99
C GLY A 112 11.23 -23.73 19.00
N ILE A 113 10.94 -22.44 19.16
CA ILE A 113 11.66 -21.56 20.09
C ILE A 113 10.97 -21.58 21.46
N VAL A 114 11.75 -21.87 22.49
CA VAL A 114 11.30 -21.84 23.90
C VAL A 114 11.60 -20.48 24.51
N TYR A 115 10.61 -19.85 25.12
CA TYR A 115 10.77 -18.58 25.84
C TYR A 115 9.79 -18.41 27.00
N LEU A 116 10.07 -17.46 27.91
CA LEU A 116 9.11 -17.02 28.91
C LEU A 116 8.14 -16.01 28.29
N GLU A 117 6.88 -16.39 28.16
CA GLU A 117 5.84 -15.56 27.58
C GLU A 117 5.34 -14.50 28.57
N SER A 118 5.17 -14.88 29.84
CA SER A 118 4.80 -13.92 30.90
C SER A 118 5.17 -14.43 32.28
N VAL A 119 5.40 -13.48 33.20
CA VAL A 119 5.53 -13.76 34.63
C VAL A 119 4.61 -12.83 35.40
N SER A 120 3.80 -13.39 36.29
CA SER A 120 2.87 -12.62 37.12
C SER A 120 2.91 -13.03 38.58
N LEU A 121 2.93 -12.03 39.45
CA LEU A 121 2.69 -12.16 40.88
C LEU A 121 1.19 -12.26 41.14
N ILE A 122 0.80 -13.17 42.04
CA ILE A 122 -0.59 -13.40 42.44
C ILE A 122 -0.73 -12.97 43.90
N GLU A 123 -1.60 -12.00 44.16
CA GLU A 123 -1.96 -11.56 45.51
C GLU A 123 -3.13 -12.41 46.02
N ASP A 124 -2.88 -13.20 47.06
CA ASP A 124 -3.95 -13.92 47.77
C ASP A 124 -4.48 -13.00 48.89
N GLU A 125 -5.64 -12.36 48.69
CA GLU A 125 -6.26 -11.46 49.70
C GLU A 125 -6.80 -12.18 50.96
N ASN A 126 -6.59 -13.50 51.11
CA ASN A 126 -7.25 -14.31 52.15
C ASN A 126 -6.30 -15.13 53.05
N SER A 127 -5.09 -14.65 53.37
CA SER A 127 -4.24 -15.30 54.38
C SER A 127 -4.54 -14.81 55.80
N ASN A 128 -5.50 -15.45 56.48
CA ASN A 128 -5.55 -15.44 57.95
C ASN A 128 -4.31 -16.18 58.49
N PRO A 129 -3.56 -15.64 59.48
CA PRO A 129 -2.38 -16.30 60.01
C PRO A 129 -2.83 -17.33 61.04
N VAL A 130 -2.96 -18.60 60.63
CA VAL A 130 -3.01 -19.71 61.59
C VAL A 130 -1.91 -20.69 61.21
N SER A 131 -0.99 -20.87 62.16
CA SER A 131 0.19 -21.73 62.12
C SER A 131 -0.02 -23.02 61.34
N ARG A 132 0.83 -23.24 60.33
CA ARG A 132 1.27 -24.58 59.94
C ARG A 132 2.79 -24.59 59.91
N ASP A 133 3.34 -25.56 60.63
CA ASP A 133 4.75 -25.76 60.89
C ASP A 133 5.62 -25.65 59.63
N ALA A 134 6.74 -24.96 59.82
CA ALA A 134 7.88 -24.95 58.93
C ALA A 134 8.50 -26.35 58.92
N ARG A 135 8.18 -27.16 57.90
CA ARG A 135 8.98 -28.26 57.29
C ARG A 135 8.10 -29.19 56.44
N GLN A 136 7.39 -28.68 55.42
CA GLN A 136 6.99 -29.47 54.25
C GLN A 136 6.34 -28.59 53.18
N MET A 137 6.66 -28.89 51.92
CA MET A 137 6.07 -28.39 50.66
C MET A 137 6.72 -27.15 49.99
N ASP A 138 7.90 -27.34 49.40
CA ASP A 138 8.19 -26.73 48.08
C ASP A 138 7.62 -27.68 47.00
N LYS A 139 6.29 -27.79 46.92
CA LYS A 139 5.63 -28.59 45.88
C LYS A 139 5.24 -27.66 44.73
N MET A 140 6.02 -27.71 43.66
CA MET A 140 5.73 -26.97 42.43
C MET A 140 4.57 -27.63 41.67
N GLU A 141 3.57 -26.84 41.27
CA GLU A 141 2.45 -27.29 40.44
C GLU A 141 2.64 -26.83 39.00
N ILE A 142 2.47 -27.77 38.06
CA ILE A 142 2.52 -27.50 36.62
C ILE A 142 1.14 -27.72 36.02
N GLU A 143 0.55 -26.65 35.50
CA GLU A 143 -0.66 -26.72 34.70
C GLU A 143 -0.25 -26.84 33.22
N SER A 144 -0.76 -27.86 32.52
CA SER A 144 -0.58 -28.02 31.08
C SER A 144 -1.85 -27.60 30.37
N ALA A 145 -1.81 -26.50 29.61
CA ALA A 145 -2.92 -26.07 28.79
C ALA A 145 -2.64 -26.46 27.34
N PHE A 146 -3.37 -27.45 26.82
CA PHE A 146 -3.42 -27.75 25.39
C PHE A 146 -4.46 -26.84 24.75
N ASN A 147 -4.02 -25.72 24.16
CA ASN A 147 -4.93 -24.75 23.54
C ASN A 147 -5.11 -25.05 22.04
N GLY A 148 -5.68 -26.21 21.74
CA GLY A 148 -6.18 -26.51 20.39
C GLY A 148 -7.60 -25.98 20.23
N LYS A 149 -7.76 -24.67 19.99
CA LYS A 149 -8.88 -24.01 19.27
C LYS A 149 -8.81 -22.48 19.42
N SER A 150 -8.70 -21.80 18.28
CA SER A 150 -9.24 -20.47 17.92
C SER A 150 -8.22 -19.62 17.14
N TYR A 151 -8.26 -19.76 15.82
CA TYR A 151 -7.98 -18.66 14.89
C TYR A 151 -9.22 -18.54 14.00
N MET A 152 -10.15 -17.67 14.38
CA MET A 152 -11.22 -17.20 13.50
C MET A 152 -11.30 -15.68 13.62
N HIS A 153 -11.57 -15.09 12.47
CA HIS A 153 -11.43 -13.69 12.10
C HIS A 153 -12.37 -12.75 12.87
N ASN A 154 -11.93 -11.52 13.05
CA ASN A 154 -12.74 -10.39 13.53
C ASN A 154 -13.23 -9.60 12.29
N ASN A 155 -14.53 -9.35 12.17
CA ASN A 155 -15.09 -8.23 11.40
C ASN A 155 -16.50 -7.94 11.91
N GLY A 156 -16.78 -6.67 12.22
CA GLY A 156 -17.95 -6.25 13.00
C GLY A 156 -19.16 -5.76 12.20
N ILE A 157 -20.18 -5.30 12.92
CA ILE A 157 -20.92 -4.04 12.78
C ILE A 157 -21.95 -3.95 13.94
N ALA A 158 -22.23 -2.71 14.34
CA ALA A 158 -23.04 -2.24 15.46
C ALA A 158 -24.56 -2.53 15.37
N GLU A 159 -25.24 -2.58 16.52
CA GLU A 159 -26.38 -1.68 16.82
C GLU A 159 -26.88 -1.74 18.28
N ASN A 160 -27.66 -0.72 18.60
CA ASN A 160 -28.03 -0.12 19.88
C ASN A 160 -29.19 -0.85 20.59
N ASN A 161 -29.22 -0.92 21.93
CA ASN A 161 -30.38 -0.44 22.72
C ASN A 161 -30.23 -0.61 24.24
N GLN A 162 -30.84 0.35 24.92
CA GLN A 162 -30.78 0.64 26.35
C GLN A 162 -32.16 0.37 27.01
N TYR A 163 -32.15 0.17 28.33
CA TYR A 163 -33.22 0.20 29.34
C TYR A 163 -33.91 -1.11 29.80
N GLY A 164 -33.86 -1.33 31.13
CA GLY A 164 -35.02 -1.77 31.91
C GLY A 164 -34.83 -2.94 32.89
N SER A 165 -34.63 -2.63 34.18
CA SER A 165 -34.65 -3.53 35.36
C SER A 165 -35.82 -4.51 35.45
N VAL A 166 -35.64 -5.64 36.16
CA VAL A 166 -36.20 -5.91 37.52
C VAL A 166 -35.78 -7.32 38.02
N SER A 167 -35.18 -7.30 39.22
CA SER A 167 -34.92 -8.33 40.25
C SER A 167 -35.36 -9.79 40.09
N SER A 168 -34.47 -10.72 40.49
CA SER A 168 -34.68 -11.52 41.72
C SER A 168 -33.38 -12.21 42.18
N VAL A 169 -33.27 -12.34 43.49
CA VAL A 169 -32.14 -12.81 44.31
C VAL A 169 -32.06 -14.34 44.29
N ASP A 170 -30.89 -14.93 44.02
CA ASP A 170 -30.35 -15.99 44.90
C ASP A 170 -28.84 -16.24 44.74
N LYS A 171 -28.22 -16.44 45.90
CA LYS A 171 -26.82 -16.63 46.30
C LYS A 171 -25.82 -17.17 45.25
N SER A 172 -24.93 -16.30 44.75
CA SER A 172 -23.66 -16.70 44.14
C SER A 172 -22.48 -16.36 45.07
N LYS A 173 -21.68 -17.38 45.40
CA LYS A 173 -20.32 -17.18 45.95
C LYS A 173 -19.59 -16.20 45.03
N THR A 174 -19.13 -15.09 45.59
CA THR A 174 -18.25 -14.15 44.89
C THR A 174 -16.99 -14.89 44.46
N ASP A 175 -16.86 -15.12 43.16
CA ASP A 175 -15.64 -15.60 42.53
C ASP A 175 -14.62 -14.44 42.58
N ILE A 176 -13.88 -14.36 43.69
CA ILE A 176 -12.81 -13.37 43.86
C ILE A 176 -11.65 -13.87 42.99
N HIS A 177 -11.54 -13.36 41.76
CA HIS A 177 -10.37 -13.60 40.93
C HIS A 177 -9.14 -12.96 41.59
N PRO A 178 -8.07 -13.71 41.86
CA PRO A 178 -6.90 -13.17 42.52
C PRO A 178 -6.20 -12.13 41.63
N ARG A 179 -5.83 -10.99 42.22
CA ARG A 179 -5.18 -9.88 41.50
C ARG A 179 -3.81 -10.32 40.99
N ARG A 180 -3.55 -10.08 39.70
CA ARG A 180 -2.27 -10.44 39.04
C ARG A 180 -1.47 -9.18 38.72
N HIS A 181 -0.20 -9.15 39.11
CA HIS A 181 0.74 -8.10 38.77
C HIS A 181 1.84 -8.65 37.85
N ALA A 182 1.94 -8.14 36.62
CA ALA A 182 2.95 -8.60 35.67
C ALA A 182 4.36 -8.10 36.06
N LEU A 183 5.35 -8.99 36.05
CA LEU A 183 6.75 -8.65 36.29
C LEU A 183 7.49 -8.43 34.97
N LEU A 184 8.46 -7.51 34.99
CA LEU A 184 9.35 -7.28 33.85
C LEU A 184 10.30 -8.49 33.68
N ILE A 185 10.56 -8.84 32.42
CA ILE A 185 11.44 -9.93 32.01
C ILE A 185 12.52 -9.33 31.10
N THR A 186 13.78 -9.44 31.51
CA THR A 186 14.92 -9.14 30.63
C THR A 186 15.49 -10.46 30.13
N GLU A 187 15.32 -10.74 28.83
CA GLU A 187 15.79 -11.95 28.17
C GLU A 187 17.18 -11.79 27.58
N THR A 188 17.99 -12.84 27.69
CA THR A 188 19.26 -13.01 26.98
C THR A 188 19.27 -14.42 26.39
N VAL A 189 19.17 -14.52 25.06
CA VAL A 189 19.26 -15.80 24.35
C VAL A 189 20.72 -16.13 24.10
N TYR A 190 21.17 -17.31 24.52
CA TYR A 190 22.53 -17.76 24.25
C TYR A 190 22.69 -18.02 22.75
N ASN A 191 23.81 -17.59 22.18
CA ASN A 191 24.11 -17.66 20.75
C ASN A 191 23.11 -16.89 19.86
N GLY A 192 22.21 -16.09 20.46
CA GLY A 192 21.34 -15.18 19.74
C GLY A 192 22.11 -13.95 19.28
N THR A 193 21.70 -13.40 18.14
CA THR A 193 22.23 -12.14 17.64
C THR A 193 21.91 -11.00 18.60
N THR A 194 22.92 -10.22 18.97
CA THR A 194 22.70 -9.05 19.83
C THR A 194 21.91 -7.96 19.09
N LYS A 195 21.10 -7.18 19.81
CA LYS A 195 20.35 -6.05 19.21
C LYS A 195 21.29 -5.07 18.49
N LYS A 196 22.46 -4.81 19.08
CA LYS A 196 23.47 -3.91 18.49
C LYS A 196 23.95 -4.43 17.13
N TRP A 197 24.39 -5.68 17.07
CA TRP A 197 24.85 -6.29 15.82
C TRP A 197 23.74 -6.33 14.76
N LEU A 198 22.50 -6.63 15.17
CA LEU A 198 21.36 -6.65 14.24
C LEU A 198 21.13 -5.27 13.59
N LEU A 199 21.21 -4.20 14.39
CA LEU A 199 21.07 -2.84 13.89
C LEU A 199 22.22 -2.48 12.92
N GLU A 200 23.45 -2.83 13.26
CA GLU A 200 24.64 -2.63 12.40
C GLU A 200 24.49 -3.38 11.06
N ALA A 201 24.08 -4.65 11.11
CA ALA A 201 23.85 -5.46 9.91
C ALA A 201 22.71 -4.90 9.04
N GLN A 202 21.63 -4.41 9.66
CA GLN A 202 20.52 -3.76 8.94
C GLN A 202 20.93 -2.45 8.28
N GLU A 203 21.79 -1.66 8.91
CA GLU A 203 22.32 -0.43 8.33
C GLU A 203 23.24 -0.74 7.15
N GLN A 204 24.12 -1.74 7.28
CA GLN A 204 24.99 -2.19 6.21
C GLN A 204 24.19 -2.72 5.01
N GLU A 205 23.15 -3.52 5.24
CA GLU A 205 22.26 -4.02 4.18
C GLU A 205 21.59 -2.88 3.42
N LYS A 206 21.07 -1.87 4.13
CA LYS A 206 20.45 -0.69 3.50
C LYS A 206 21.45 0.08 2.64
N TRP A 207 22.69 0.19 3.11
CA TRP A 207 23.74 0.88 2.36
C TRP A 207 24.11 0.12 1.08
N LEU A 208 24.26 -1.20 1.15
CA LEU A 208 24.52 -2.05 -0.02
C LEU A 208 23.36 -1.98 -1.03
N ALA A 209 22.12 -2.13 -0.56
CA ALA A 209 20.94 -2.02 -1.41
C ALA A 209 20.80 -0.63 -2.07
N TYR A 210 21.19 0.43 -1.37
CA TYR A 210 21.24 1.77 -1.95
C TYR A 210 22.30 1.87 -3.06
N GLN A 211 23.50 1.33 -2.84
CA GLN A 211 24.55 1.32 -3.87
C GLN A 211 24.13 0.54 -5.11
N ASP A 212 23.54 -0.65 -4.94
CA ASP A 212 23.04 -1.46 -6.05
C ASP A 212 22.02 -0.69 -6.89
N LYS A 213 21.07 -0.02 -6.24
CA LYS A 213 20.08 0.82 -6.93
C LYS A 213 20.73 1.97 -7.69
N GLN A 214 21.74 2.63 -7.11
CA GLN A 214 22.45 3.72 -7.80
C GLN A 214 23.21 3.22 -9.03
N MET A 215 23.83 2.04 -8.94
CA MET A 215 24.49 1.41 -10.09
C MET A 215 23.50 1.02 -11.18
N GLU A 216 22.36 0.44 -10.81
CA GLU A 216 21.29 0.09 -11.76
C GLU A 216 20.74 1.33 -12.48
N ASN A 217 20.41 2.40 -11.73
CA ASN A 217 19.96 3.66 -12.32
C ASN A 217 21.01 4.26 -13.28
N THR A 218 22.29 4.20 -12.92
CA THR A 218 23.38 4.70 -13.76
C THR A 218 23.47 3.90 -15.07
N LYS A 219 23.40 2.57 -14.96
CA LYS A 219 23.36 1.66 -16.12
C LYS A 219 22.15 1.93 -17.02
N ASP A 220 20.99 2.18 -16.44
CA ASP A 220 19.78 2.52 -17.20
C ASP A 220 19.93 3.84 -17.96
N LYS A 221 20.60 4.86 -17.38
CA LYS A 221 20.89 6.10 -18.11
C LYS A 221 21.88 5.89 -19.26
N LYS A 222 22.90 5.05 -19.07
CA LYS A 222 23.83 4.66 -20.14
C LYS A 222 23.08 3.97 -21.28
N ASN A 223 22.27 2.95 -20.95
CA ASN A 223 21.46 2.22 -21.92
C ASN A 223 20.46 3.13 -22.64
N ALA A 224 19.83 4.08 -21.93
CA ALA A 224 18.91 5.04 -22.53
C ALA A 224 19.63 5.97 -23.52
N LEU A 225 20.83 6.44 -23.18
CA LEU A 225 21.65 7.24 -24.09
C LEU A 225 22.06 6.42 -25.33
N GLU A 226 22.54 5.20 -25.14
CA GLU A 226 22.93 4.29 -26.21
C GLU A 226 21.75 4.02 -27.16
N ALA A 227 20.60 3.63 -26.61
CA ALA A 227 19.39 3.37 -27.38
C ALA A 227 18.94 4.62 -28.15
N TYR A 228 18.99 5.80 -27.52
CA TYR A 228 18.65 7.06 -28.18
C TYR A 228 19.59 7.36 -29.36
N VAL A 229 20.90 7.12 -29.21
CA VAL A 229 21.87 7.31 -30.29
C VAL A 229 21.53 6.43 -31.50
N TYR A 230 21.21 5.16 -31.27
CA TYR A 230 20.82 4.24 -32.34
C TYR A 230 19.48 4.64 -32.99
N GLU A 231 18.48 4.99 -32.18
CA GLU A 231 17.15 5.36 -32.64
C GLU A 231 17.20 6.62 -33.52
N VAL A 232 17.84 7.69 -33.05
CA VAL A 232 17.93 8.95 -33.79
C VAL A 232 18.74 8.76 -35.07
N ARG A 233 19.82 7.97 -35.03
CA ARG A 233 20.59 7.64 -36.23
C ARG A 233 19.69 7.02 -37.30
N ASN A 234 18.87 6.03 -36.92
CA ASN A 234 17.92 5.41 -37.85
C ASN A 234 16.87 6.41 -38.37
N LYS A 235 16.30 7.23 -37.48
CA LYS A 235 15.29 8.24 -37.84
C LYS A 235 15.83 9.32 -38.78
N LEU A 236 17.09 9.76 -38.61
CA LEU A 236 17.75 10.73 -39.48
C LEU A 236 17.93 10.23 -40.92
N PHE A 237 18.28 8.95 -41.08
CA PHE A 237 18.36 8.31 -42.41
C PHE A 237 16.99 7.92 -42.97
N GLY A 238 15.97 7.80 -42.10
CA GLY A 238 14.59 7.54 -42.45
C GLY A 238 13.71 8.79 -42.43
N GLY A 239 12.70 8.77 -41.55
CA GLY A 239 11.58 9.73 -41.55
C GLY A 239 11.97 11.20 -41.32
N TYR A 240 13.07 11.50 -40.63
CA TYR A 240 13.49 12.87 -40.35
C TYR A 240 14.21 13.53 -41.53
N GLY A 241 14.57 12.76 -42.57
CA GLY A 241 15.39 13.25 -43.68
C GLY A 241 14.81 14.47 -44.41
N SER A 242 13.49 14.60 -44.50
CA SER A 242 12.82 15.77 -45.11
C SER A 242 12.57 16.94 -44.16
N PHE A 243 12.70 16.73 -42.85
CA PHE A 243 12.40 17.72 -41.81
C PHE A 243 13.67 18.36 -41.22
N ALA A 244 14.83 17.89 -41.65
CA ALA A 244 16.13 18.39 -41.25
C ALA A 244 16.88 18.99 -42.46
N SER A 245 17.49 20.14 -42.26
CA SER A 245 18.43 20.75 -43.22
C SER A 245 19.73 19.96 -43.32
N ASP A 246 20.50 20.17 -44.39
CA ASP A 246 21.83 19.55 -44.54
C ASP A 246 22.78 19.88 -43.39
N SER A 247 22.68 21.10 -42.85
CA SER A 247 23.50 21.54 -41.73
C SER A 247 23.12 20.80 -40.45
N GLU A 248 21.82 20.79 -40.10
CA GLU A 248 21.31 20.09 -38.92
C GLU A 248 21.62 18.58 -38.99
N ARG A 249 21.42 17.95 -40.16
CA ARG A 249 21.74 16.52 -40.35
C ARG A 249 23.22 16.22 -40.10
N LYS A 250 24.13 17.07 -40.60
CA LYS A 250 25.58 16.90 -40.40
C LYS A 250 25.96 17.11 -38.94
N GLU A 251 25.43 18.16 -38.30
CA GLU A 251 25.70 18.48 -36.91
C GLU A 251 25.24 17.34 -35.98
N ILE A 252 24.00 16.87 -36.13
CA ILE A 252 23.46 15.78 -35.32
C ILE A 252 24.22 14.49 -35.61
N SER A 253 24.49 14.15 -36.87
CA SER A 253 25.25 12.93 -37.20
C SER A 253 26.64 12.93 -36.56
N SER A 254 27.32 14.08 -36.55
CA SER A 254 28.61 14.24 -35.88
C SER A 254 28.48 14.07 -34.37
N SER A 255 27.49 14.71 -33.75
CA SER A 255 27.26 14.62 -32.30
C SER A 255 26.88 13.20 -31.84
N LEU A 256 26.05 12.50 -32.61
CA LEU A 256 25.71 11.09 -32.39
C LEU A 256 26.93 10.18 -32.51
N GLN A 257 27.79 10.41 -33.49
CA GLN A 257 29.01 9.62 -33.67
C GLN A 257 29.99 9.85 -32.51
N GLN A 258 30.25 11.11 -32.13
CA GLN A 258 31.09 11.45 -30.99
C GLN A 258 30.56 10.85 -29.68
N THR A 259 29.24 10.85 -29.49
CA THR A 259 28.63 10.25 -28.30
C THR A 259 28.72 8.72 -28.31
N ALA A 260 28.54 8.09 -29.48
CA ALA A 260 28.73 6.66 -29.65
C ALA A 260 30.18 6.24 -29.33
N ASP A 261 31.16 6.92 -29.94
CA ASP A 261 32.58 6.61 -29.72
C ASP A 261 32.95 6.81 -28.24
N TRP A 262 32.48 7.89 -27.63
CA TRP A 262 32.67 8.13 -26.20
C TRP A 262 32.08 7.01 -25.33
N LEU A 263 30.89 6.48 -25.65
CA LEU A 263 30.28 5.37 -24.89
C LEU A 263 31.13 4.08 -24.90
N TYR A 264 31.95 3.87 -25.93
CA TYR A 264 32.83 2.69 -26.07
C TYR A 264 34.26 2.95 -25.57
N GLU A 265 34.65 4.20 -25.35
CA GLU A 265 35.97 4.61 -24.87
C GLU A 265 35.88 5.12 -23.42
N ASP A 266 35.87 6.45 -23.23
CA ASP A 266 35.94 7.08 -21.92
C ASP A 266 34.64 6.99 -21.09
N GLY A 267 33.52 6.64 -21.75
CA GLY A 267 32.18 6.66 -21.19
C GLY A 267 31.69 5.35 -20.60
N ASP A 268 32.58 4.39 -20.27
CA ASP A 268 32.15 3.08 -19.79
C ASP A 268 31.63 3.11 -18.34
N ASP A 269 32.29 3.88 -17.46
CA ASP A 269 32.02 3.95 -16.01
C ASP A 269 31.81 5.39 -15.53
N GLU A 270 30.91 6.09 -16.22
CA GLU A 270 30.58 7.48 -15.93
C GLU A 270 29.34 7.63 -15.04
N THR A 271 29.18 8.82 -14.45
CA THR A 271 28.07 9.06 -13.52
C THR A 271 26.71 9.17 -14.23
N GLU A 272 25.63 8.84 -13.52
CA GLU A 272 24.24 9.03 -13.99
C GLU A 272 24.00 10.43 -14.60
N LYS A 273 24.57 11.46 -13.96
CA LYS A 273 24.45 12.85 -14.38
C LYS A 273 25.11 13.10 -15.74
N VAL A 274 26.28 12.50 -16.00
CA VAL A 274 27.02 12.67 -17.25
C VAL A 274 26.24 12.06 -18.41
N TYR A 275 25.73 10.84 -18.26
CA TYR A 275 24.88 10.22 -19.29
C TYR A 275 23.61 11.04 -19.56
N THR A 276 22.97 11.53 -18.50
CA THR A 276 21.78 12.37 -18.61
C THR A 276 22.07 13.69 -19.34
N SER A 277 23.18 14.36 -19.01
CA SER A 277 23.59 15.60 -19.69
C SER A 277 23.85 15.39 -21.18
N LYS A 278 24.57 14.33 -21.55
CA LYS A 278 24.82 14.00 -22.97
C LYS A 278 23.52 13.69 -23.72
N LEU A 279 22.59 12.98 -23.09
CA LEU A 279 21.27 12.72 -23.68
C LEU A 279 20.51 14.03 -23.94
N GLU A 280 20.52 14.94 -22.97
CA GLU A 280 19.85 16.23 -23.08
C GLU A 280 20.49 17.14 -24.15
N GLU A 281 21.81 17.10 -24.29
CA GLU A 281 22.53 17.81 -25.36
C GLU A 281 22.12 17.29 -26.75
N LEU A 282 22.02 15.97 -26.93
CA LEU A 282 21.52 15.39 -28.17
C LEU A 282 20.05 15.75 -28.43
N LYS A 283 19.20 15.70 -27.40
CA LYS A 283 17.78 16.09 -27.52
C LYS A 283 17.61 17.52 -27.97
N LYS A 284 18.37 18.48 -27.45
CA LYS A 284 18.30 19.88 -27.90
C LYS A 284 18.51 20.06 -29.40
N LEU A 285 19.34 19.22 -30.02
CA LEU A 285 19.58 19.26 -31.47
C LEU A 285 18.47 18.54 -32.25
N VAL A 286 17.94 17.44 -31.71
CA VAL A 286 16.99 16.55 -32.40
C VAL A 286 15.54 16.98 -32.23
N ASP A 287 15.17 17.50 -31.06
CA ASP A 287 13.80 17.86 -30.68
C ASP A 287 13.16 18.83 -31.68
N PRO A 288 13.84 19.87 -32.21
CA PRO A 288 13.24 20.73 -33.24
C PRO A 288 12.79 19.95 -34.48
N ILE A 289 13.61 19.00 -34.94
CA ILE A 289 13.29 18.17 -36.12
C ILE A 289 12.17 17.17 -35.80
N GLU A 290 12.24 16.55 -34.63
CA GLU A 290 11.19 15.63 -34.16
C GLU A 290 9.85 16.34 -34.02
N ASN A 291 9.86 17.57 -33.52
CA ASN A 291 8.67 18.41 -33.42
C ASN A 291 8.11 18.76 -34.81
N ARG A 292 8.95 19.16 -35.78
CA ARG A 292 8.53 19.39 -37.17
C ARG A 292 7.92 18.13 -37.79
N PHE A 293 8.55 16.97 -37.59
CA PHE A 293 8.08 15.68 -38.10
C PHE A 293 6.72 15.30 -37.52
N LYS A 294 6.57 15.35 -36.19
CA LYS A 294 5.30 15.03 -35.52
C LYS A 294 4.19 16.03 -35.87
N ASP A 295 4.54 17.31 -35.99
CA ASP A 295 3.56 18.35 -36.31
C ASP A 295 3.02 18.20 -37.74
N ASP A 296 3.77 17.68 -38.70
CA ASP A 296 3.26 17.48 -40.08
C ASP A 296 1.99 16.63 -40.12
N GLU A 297 2.00 15.49 -39.42
CA GLU A 297 0.84 14.61 -39.30
C GLU A 297 -0.24 15.21 -38.39
N ALA A 298 0.16 15.71 -37.22
CA ALA A 298 -0.78 16.28 -36.25
C ALA A 298 -1.54 17.50 -36.81
N ARG A 299 -0.88 18.31 -37.65
CA ARG A 299 -1.46 19.49 -38.31
C ARG A 299 -2.49 19.07 -39.35
N ALA A 300 -2.21 18.06 -40.17
CA ALA A 300 -3.18 17.54 -41.12
C ALA A 300 -4.44 17.02 -40.42
N GLN A 301 -4.27 16.33 -39.29
CA GLN A 301 -5.37 15.88 -38.45
C GLN A 301 -6.14 17.06 -37.83
N ALA A 302 -5.45 18.01 -37.20
CA ALA A 302 -6.07 19.18 -36.56
C ALA A 302 -6.88 20.02 -37.57
N THR A 303 -6.35 20.23 -38.78
CA THR A 303 -7.06 20.91 -39.87
C THR A 303 -8.34 20.17 -40.26
N THR A 304 -8.26 18.84 -40.42
CA THR A 304 -9.41 18.00 -40.76
C THR A 304 -10.50 18.11 -39.69
N GLU A 305 -10.11 18.06 -38.42
CA GLU A 305 -11.04 18.17 -37.29
C GLU A 305 -11.68 19.56 -37.18
N LEU A 306 -10.93 20.64 -37.43
CA LEU A 306 -11.47 21.99 -37.47
C LEU A 306 -12.48 22.15 -38.62
N LEU A 307 -12.14 21.69 -39.83
CA LEU A 307 -13.04 21.75 -40.98
C LEU A 307 -14.32 20.94 -40.75
N LYS A 308 -14.20 19.78 -40.11
CA LYS A 308 -15.36 18.98 -39.69
C LYS A 308 -16.25 19.75 -38.71
N SER A 309 -15.68 20.34 -37.66
CA SER A 309 -16.42 21.18 -36.70
C SER A 309 -17.16 22.34 -37.41
N ILE A 310 -16.51 22.99 -38.40
CA ILE A 310 -17.13 24.04 -39.20
C ILE A 310 -18.36 23.54 -39.96
N VAL A 311 -18.27 22.38 -40.61
CA VAL A 311 -19.40 21.76 -41.33
C VAL A 311 -20.52 21.40 -40.37
N ASP A 312 -20.20 20.77 -39.24
CA ASP A 312 -21.18 20.36 -38.23
C ASP A 312 -21.97 21.57 -37.69
N TYR A 313 -21.29 22.69 -37.38
CA TYR A 313 -21.98 23.90 -36.92
C TYR A 313 -22.84 24.55 -38.00
N ARG A 314 -22.37 24.61 -39.25
CA ARG A 314 -23.17 25.15 -40.37
C ARG A 314 -24.46 24.34 -40.58
N MET A 315 -24.38 23.02 -40.46
CA MET A 315 -25.55 22.13 -40.54
C MET A 315 -26.49 22.34 -39.36
N ALA A 316 -25.94 22.46 -38.13
CA ALA A 316 -26.73 22.64 -36.92
C ALA A 316 -27.54 23.95 -36.94
N VAL A 317 -27.00 25.05 -37.49
CA VAL A 317 -27.69 26.36 -37.50
C VAL A 317 -28.64 26.57 -38.68
N SER A 318 -28.76 25.61 -39.59
CA SER A 318 -29.62 25.72 -40.79
C SER A 318 -31.08 26.11 -40.45
N SER A 319 -31.62 25.62 -39.33
CA SER A 319 -33.00 25.86 -38.86
C SER A 319 -33.16 27.04 -37.87
N PHE A 320 -32.12 27.85 -37.64
CA PHE A 320 -32.11 28.89 -36.60
C PHE A 320 -32.74 30.23 -37.03
N SER A 321 -32.80 31.22 -36.14
CA SER A 321 -33.17 32.60 -36.53
C SER A 321 -32.08 33.20 -37.44
N THR A 322 -32.40 34.19 -38.27
CA THR A 322 -31.43 34.82 -39.18
C THR A 322 -30.23 35.37 -38.42
N THR A 323 -30.44 36.11 -37.35
CA THR A 323 -29.35 36.74 -36.57
C THR A 323 -28.38 35.73 -35.94
N GLU A 324 -28.89 34.67 -35.30
CA GLU A 324 -28.04 33.66 -34.65
C GLU A 324 -27.32 32.79 -35.69
N ARG A 325 -28.01 32.45 -36.78
CA ARG A 325 -27.44 31.73 -37.92
C ARG A 325 -26.29 32.54 -38.51
N ASP A 326 -26.50 33.82 -38.76
CA ASP A 326 -25.50 34.70 -39.39
C ASP A 326 -24.27 34.86 -38.48
N ALA A 327 -24.45 34.95 -37.16
CA ALA A 327 -23.34 35.01 -36.21
C ALA A 327 -22.46 33.74 -36.26
N VAL A 328 -23.07 32.55 -36.23
CA VAL A 328 -22.32 31.28 -36.30
C VAL A 328 -21.68 31.07 -37.66
N ILE A 329 -22.38 31.39 -38.75
CA ILE A 329 -21.84 31.30 -40.11
C ILE A 329 -20.65 32.25 -40.29
N ASN A 330 -20.73 33.48 -39.78
CA ASN A 330 -19.64 34.44 -39.87
C ASN A 330 -18.39 33.94 -39.15
N GLU A 331 -18.51 33.41 -37.93
CA GLU A 331 -17.37 32.81 -37.22
C GLU A 331 -16.82 31.57 -37.92
N CYS A 332 -17.68 30.69 -38.45
CA CYS A 332 -17.26 29.56 -39.28
C CYS A 332 -16.47 30.02 -40.52
N ASN A 333 -16.92 31.08 -41.20
CA ASN A 333 -16.26 31.65 -42.37
C ASN A 333 -14.88 32.23 -42.01
N LYS A 334 -14.79 32.96 -40.89
CA LYS A 334 -13.50 33.50 -40.39
C LYS A 334 -12.52 32.39 -40.03
N ALA A 335 -12.98 31.32 -39.38
CA ALA A 335 -12.15 30.17 -39.03
C ALA A 335 -11.68 29.41 -40.27
N GLU A 336 -12.58 29.18 -41.24
CA GLU A 336 -12.25 28.52 -42.51
C GLU A 336 -11.28 29.35 -43.36
N GLN A 337 -11.50 30.66 -43.46
CA GLN A 337 -10.61 31.55 -44.20
C GLN A 337 -9.22 31.57 -43.56
N TRP A 338 -9.15 31.70 -42.23
CA TRP A 338 -7.88 31.68 -41.50
C TRP A 338 -7.10 30.38 -41.74
N VAL A 339 -7.74 29.21 -41.59
CA VAL A 339 -7.02 27.94 -41.77
C VAL A 339 -6.58 27.73 -43.21
N ARG A 340 -7.38 28.19 -44.19
CA ARG A 340 -7.00 28.17 -45.62
C ARG A 340 -5.79 29.07 -45.90
N GLU A 341 -5.81 30.31 -45.42
CA GLU A 341 -4.71 31.28 -45.60
C GLU A 341 -3.43 30.79 -44.95
N MET A 342 -3.49 30.33 -43.69
CA MET A 342 -2.32 29.82 -42.97
C MET A 342 -1.79 28.52 -43.58
N SER A 343 -2.68 27.61 -44.02
CA SER A 343 -2.24 26.39 -44.73
C SER A 343 -1.53 26.72 -46.03
N GLN A 344 -2.04 27.67 -46.81
CA GLN A 344 -1.40 28.10 -48.06
C GLN A 344 -0.01 28.71 -47.81
N GLN A 345 0.14 29.51 -46.74
CA GLN A 345 1.44 30.03 -46.36
C GLN A 345 2.38 28.90 -45.90
N GLN A 346 1.87 27.93 -45.15
CA GLN A 346 2.65 26.77 -44.68
C GLN A 346 3.11 25.88 -45.85
N ASP A 347 2.26 25.65 -46.84
CA ASP A 347 2.57 24.85 -48.03
C ASP A 347 3.66 25.50 -48.91
N SER A 348 3.89 26.80 -48.76
CA SER A 348 4.96 27.51 -49.46
C SER A 348 6.34 27.35 -48.81
N LEU A 349 6.40 26.85 -47.58
CA LEU A 349 7.63 26.67 -46.81
C LEU A 349 8.21 25.26 -47.00
N PRO A 350 9.54 25.11 -46.96
CA PRO A 350 10.15 23.79 -46.99
C PRO A 350 9.87 23.04 -45.67
N LYS A 351 9.76 21.71 -45.74
CA LYS A 351 9.46 20.85 -44.58
C LYS A 351 10.48 20.91 -43.44
N ASN A 352 11.68 21.41 -43.74
CA ASN A 352 12.77 21.57 -42.77
C ASN A 352 12.83 22.96 -42.14
N ALA A 353 11.91 23.87 -42.48
CA ALA A 353 11.71 25.10 -41.74
C ALA A 353 10.70 24.87 -40.60
N ASP A 354 10.79 25.69 -39.56
CA ASP A 354 9.78 25.67 -38.50
C ASP A 354 8.40 26.03 -39.07
N PRO A 355 7.35 25.25 -38.72
CA PRO A 355 5.99 25.58 -39.08
C PRO A 355 5.59 26.98 -38.62
N ILE A 356 4.88 27.69 -39.48
CA ILE A 356 4.21 28.95 -39.14
C ILE A 356 2.79 28.71 -38.61
N LEU A 357 2.25 27.52 -38.89
CA LEU A 357 0.96 27.07 -38.42
C LEU A 357 1.20 25.76 -37.68
N TRP A 358 1.18 25.80 -36.37
CA TRP A 358 1.34 24.60 -35.54
C TRP A 358 -0.01 23.94 -35.28
N SER A 359 0.01 22.61 -35.14
CA SER A 359 -1.20 21.83 -34.78
C SER A 359 -1.91 22.37 -33.53
N HIS A 360 -1.16 22.77 -32.50
CA HIS A 360 -1.72 23.33 -31.27
C HIS A 360 -2.46 24.66 -31.49
N GLU A 361 -2.06 25.48 -32.45
CA GLU A 361 -2.74 26.74 -32.80
C GLU A 361 -4.08 26.45 -33.50
N ILE A 362 -4.11 25.44 -34.38
CA ILE A 362 -5.35 24.98 -35.03
C ILE A 362 -6.32 24.42 -33.99
N MET A 363 -5.81 23.63 -33.04
CA MET A 363 -6.62 23.10 -31.93
C MET A 363 -7.21 24.22 -31.08
N GLN A 364 -6.41 25.21 -30.68
CA GLN A 364 -6.90 26.38 -29.95
C GLN A 364 -7.96 27.16 -30.74
N ARG A 365 -7.78 27.31 -32.05
CA ARG A 365 -8.77 27.96 -32.92
C ARG A 365 -10.09 27.18 -32.96
N ARG A 366 -10.01 25.85 -33.05
CA ARG A 366 -11.18 24.96 -33.01
C ARG A 366 -11.90 25.07 -31.67
N GLU A 367 -11.18 25.05 -30.56
CA GLU A 367 -11.76 25.20 -29.21
C GLU A 367 -12.47 26.54 -29.04
N ALA A 368 -11.89 27.62 -29.55
CA ALA A 368 -12.51 28.94 -29.55
C ALA A 368 -13.81 28.98 -30.38
N LEU A 369 -13.80 28.39 -31.59
CA LEU A 369 -15.00 28.24 -32.42
C LEU A 369 -16.08 27.44 -31.68
N ASP A 370 -15.69 26.31 -31.11
CA ASP A 370 -16.56 25.43 -30.33
C ASP A 370 -17.25 26.17 -29.18
N MET A 371 -16.47 26.93 -28.40
CA MET A 371 -16.99 27.70 -27.28
C MET A 371 -18.01 28.76 -27.74
N LEU A 372 -17.69 29.52 -28.78
CA LEU A 372 -18.58 30.55 -29.33
C LEU A 372 -19.88 29.93 -29.86
N CYS A 373 -19.78 28.88 -30.68
CA CYS A 373 -20.95 28.22 -31.26
C CYS A 373 -21.83 27.59 -30.17
N LYS A 374 -21.24 26.90 -29.18
CA LYS A 374 -21.98 26.32 -28.04
C LYS A 374 -22.68 27.38 -27.19
N ASN A 375 -22.07 28.56 -27.00
CA ASN A 375 -22.70 29.66 -26.27
C ASN A 375 -23.94 30.19 -27.00
N VAL A 376 -23.85 30.41 -28.32
CA VAL A 376 -25.01 30.83 -29.13
C VAL A 376 -26.12 29.75 -29.08
N LEU A 377 -25.76 28.48 -29.19
CA LEU A 377 -26.70 27.36 -29.10
C LEU A 377 -27.36 27.24 -27.70
N ARG A 378 -26.61 27.45 -26.61
CA ARG A 378 -27.12 27.40 -25.23
C ARG A 378 -28.06 28.55 -24.91
N HIS A 379 -27.75 29.78 -25.33
CA HIS A 379 -28.62 30.94 -25.08
C HIS A 379 -30.05 30.69 -25.59
N LYS A 380 -30.22 30.04 -26.74
CA LYS A 380 -31.54 29.66 -27.26
C LYS A 380 -32.19 28.49 -26.50
N GLY A 381 -31.43 27.50 -26.06
CA GLY A 381 -31.95 26.42 -25.20
C GLY A 381 -32.53 26.93 -23.87
N SER A 382 -32.00 28.07 -23.37
CA SER A 382 -32.57 28.79 -22.22
C SER A 382 -33.71 29.75 -22.58
N GLN A 383 -33.64 30.47 -23.71
CA GLN A 383 -34.70 31.39 -24.14
C GLN A 383 -36.01 30.65 -24.51
N SER A 384 -35.90 29.52 -25.22
CA SER A 384 -37.06 28.68 -25.60
C SER A 384 -37.82 28.12 -24.38
N ARG A 385 -37.11 27.81 -23.29
CA ARG A 385 -37.74 27.36 -22.03
C ARG A 385 -38.48 28.48 -21.28
N ILE A 386 -38.13 29.74 -21.51
CA ILE A 386 -38.77 30.89 -20.85
C ILE A 386 -40.04 31.32 -21.61
N ASP A 387 -40.07 31.18 -22.94
CA ASP A 387 -41.24 31.55 -23.76
C ASP A 387 -42.40 30.54 -23.68
N ASP A 388 -42.11 29.25 -23.50
CA ASP A 388 -43.16 28.22 -23.29
C ASP A 388 -43.89 28.37 -21.94
N SER A 389 -43.40 29.23 -21.04
CA SER A 389 -43.99 29.46 -19.70
C SER A 389 -44.92 30.69 -19.63
N ARG A 390 -45.11 31.43 -20.73
CA ARG A 390 -45.90 32.69 -20.75
C ARG A 390 -47.14 32.66 -21.66
N GLY A 391 -47.49 31.48 -22.19
CA GLY A 391 -48.57 31.32 -23.17
C GLY A 391 -49.73 30.43 -22.71
N SER A 392 -50.26 30.60 -21.50
CA SER A 392 -51.58 30.03 -21.16
C SER A 392 -52.24 30.81 -20.02
N ASP A 393 -52.87 31.93 -20.34
CA ASP A 393 -54.05 32.41 -19.63
C ASP A 393 -54.71 33.48 -20.49
N TYR A 394 -55.82 33.11 -21.13
CA TYR A 394 -57.04 33.92 -21.30
C TYR A 394 -57.93 33.28 -22.35
N SER A 395 -58.98 32.57 -21.90
CA SER A 395 -60.37 32.84 -22.27
C SER A 395 -61.25 31.68 -21.81
N ASN A 396 -62.11 31.93 -20.82
CA ASN A 396 -63.34 31.15 -20.71
C ASN A 396 -64.52 32.12 -20.65
N SER A 397 -65.47 31.84 -21.53
CA SER A 397 -66.58 32.67 -21.95
C SER A 397 -67.72 32.69 -20.93
N SER A 398 -68.44 33.82 -20.94
CA SER A 398 -69.70 34.13 -20.30
C SER A 398 -70.79 33.06 -20.34
N HIS A 399 -71.54 32.93 -19.25
CA HIS A 399 -72.99 32.71 -19.25
C HIS A 399 -73.66 33.57 -18.18
N SER A 400 -74.56 34.42 -18.64
CA SER A 400 -75.53 35.19 -17.88
C SER A 400 -76.71 34.31 -17.49
N ASP A 401 -77.17 34.39 -16.24
CA ASP A 401 -78.58 34.18 -15.93
C ASP A 401 -79.05 35.07 -14.76
N ASN A 402 -80.34 35.38 -14.79
CA ASN A 402 -81.02 36.51 -14.18
C ASN A 402 -81.64 36.18 -12.79
N SER A 403 -82.17 37.22 -12.13
CA SER A 403 -83.15 37.19 -10.99
C SER A 403 -82.56 36.97 -9.58
N MET A 404 -83.06 37.48 -8.45
CA MET A 404 -84.13 38.43 -8.05
C MET A 404 -83.98 38.58 -6.52
N VAL A 405 -84.30 39.77 -6.00
CA VAL A 405 -84.87 40.04 -4.66
C VAL A 405 -83.95 40.02 -3.41
N ASP A 406 -84.09 41.15 -2.70
CA ASP A 406 -83.75 41.54 -1.31
C ASP A 406 -82.30 41.63 -0.83
#